data_AF-A0A958YGU9-F1
#
_entry.id   AF-A0A958YGU9-F1
#
_cell.length_a   1.000
_cell.length_b   1.000
_cell.length_c   1.000
_cell.angle_alpha   90.00
_cell.angle_beta   90.00
_cell.angle_gamma   90.00
#
_symmetry.space_group_name_H-M   'P 1'
#
loop_
_entity.id
_entity.type
_entity.pdbx_description
1 polymer ?
#
loop_
_entity_poly.entity_id
_entity_poly.type
_entity_poly.pdbx_seq_one_letter_code
_entity_poly.pdbx_strand_id
1 'polypeptide(L)'
;MPVLLGRLGDVEGYHFISTVRMGDLTNLIKSVKPILVISAFRNNQPVLQELMPAQKYESLPILCLSRKEELPILHWERSSIVFTVPFEIATHAGFLSKRVHSLLMLIKSHASRQETKDNAQDVASKATRNLSRYVMELDQKASALKAVKNRIVALSEKADLPLRSELKSLVNTIRMSLSDRNRWEDFKLYFENVNPNFLNKLRDNHPDLTLKDVKYCCYVTMNMSNDDITHILGINPESVRTHKYRLKKKLGLSKNQSLRHYLAKLLPDSSSLTA
;
A
#
# COMPACT_ATOMS: atom_id res chain seq x y z
N MET A 1 7.28 23.83 -39.07
CA MET A 1 5.90 23.61 -38.58
C MET A 1 5.11 22.67 -39.48
N PRO A 2 4.79 22.99 -40.76
CA PRO A 2 3.97 22.11 -41.61
C PRO A 2 4.59 20.73 -41.85
N VAL A 3 5.92 20.71 -42.05
CA VAL A 3 6.69 19.48 -42.26
C VAL A 3 6.60 18.54 -41.05
N LEU A 4 6.67 19.06 -39.81
CA LEU A 4 6.65 18.21 -38.62
C LEU A 4 5.25 17.65 -38.34
N LEU A 5 4.20 18.48 -38.50
CA LEU A 5 2.81 18.05 -38.38
C LEU A 5 2.50 16.92 -39.38
N GLY A 6 2.96 17.06 -40.63
CA GLY A 6 2.83 16.00 -41.63
C GLY A 6 3.56 14.70 -41.27
N ARG A 7 4.62 14.76 -40.46
CA ARG A 7 5.36 13.58 -39.97
C ARG A 7 4.72 12.91 -38.74
N LEU A 8 3.72 13.54 -38.14
CA LEU A 8 2.96 13.00 -36.99
C LEU A 8 1.63 12.35 -37.42
N GLY A 9 1.24 12.46 -38.70
CA GLY A 9 -0.03 11.96 -39.21
C GLY A 9 -0.26 10.46 -39.00
N ASP A 10 0.80 9.68 -38.90
CA ASP A 10 0.73 8.22 -38.70
C ASP A 10 0.50 7.82 -37.23
N VAL A 11 0.46 8.78 -36.29
CA VAL A 11 0.24 8.50 -34.86
C VAL A 11 -1.26 8.50 -34.57
N GLU A 12 -1.88 7.33 -34.70
CA GLU A 12 -3.32 7.16 -34.49
C GLU A 12 -3.75 7.27 -33.01
N GLY A 13 -4.99 7.73 -32.79
CA GLY A 13 -5.61 7.78 -31.46
C GLY A 13 -5.20 8.96 -30.59
N TYR A 14 -4.54 9.98 -31.15
CA TYR A 14 -4.14 11.20 -30.45
C TYR A 14 -4.47 12.45 -31.26
N HIS A 15 -4.83 13.53 -30.55
CA HIS A 15 -5.04 14.85 -31.15
C HIS A 15 -3.80 15.71 -30.97
N PHE A 16 -3.32 16.27 -32.07
CA PHE A 16 -2.18 17.18 -32.07
C PHE A 16 -2.67 18.63 -32.11
N ILE A 17 -2.23 19.43 -31.14
CA ILE A 17 -2.45 20.87 -31.11
C ILE A 17 -1.08 21.53 -31.22
N SER A 18 -0.97 22.50 -32.13
CA SER A 18 0.29 23.18 -32.41
C SER A 18 0.17 24.67 -32.13
N THR A 19 1.26 25.27 -31.66
CA THR A 19 1.40 26.73 -31.52
C THR A 19 2.81 27.14 -31.88
N VAL A 20 2.94 28.35 -32.41
CA VAL A 20 4.22 28.97 -32.81
C VAL A 20 4.74 29.97 -31.78
N ARG A 21 3.92 30.38 -30.81
CA ARG A 21 4.29 31.36 -29.78
C ARG A 21 4.40 30.71 -28.42
N MET A 22 5.44 31.07 -27.68
CA MET A 22 5.71 30.56 -26.35
C MET A 22 4.60 30.88 -25.34
N GLY A 23 4.08 32.12 -25.33
CA GLY A 23 2.98 32.49 -24.43
C GLY A 23 1.67 31.71 -24.68
N ASP A 24 1.44 31.28 -25.93
CA ASP A 24 0.29 30.44 -26.26
C ASP A 24 0.50 28.99 -25.81
N LEU A 25 1.76 28.50 -25.82
CA LEU A 25 2.11 27.16 -25.37
C LEU A 25 1.80 26.98 -23.88
N THR A 26 2.19 27.93 -23.04
CA THR A 26 1.91 27.86 -21.60
C THR A 26 0.41 27.90 -21.30
N ASN A 27 -0.37 28.67 -22.05
CA ASN A 27 -1.84 28.69 -21.92
C ASN A 27 -2.48 27.38 -22.40
N LEU A 28 -2.00 26.82 -23.51
CA LEU A 28 -2.47 25.53 -24.02
C LEU A 28 -2.18 24.38 -23.05
N ILE A 29 -0.99 24.34 -22.45
CA ILE A 29 -0.64 23.31 -21.48
C ILE A 29 -1.58 23.38 -20.26
N LYS A 30 -1.91 24.59 -19.77
CA LYS A 30 -2.88 24.78 -18.68
C LYS A 30 -4.28 24.29 -19.05
N SER A 31 -4.75 24.64 -20.25
CA SER A 31 -6.12 24.38 -20.67
C SER A 31 -6.35 22.93 -21.11
N VAL A 32 -5.43 22.38 -21.89
CA VAL A 32 -5.58 21.07 -22.55
C VAL A 32 -5.03 19.95 -21.70
N LYS A 33 -4.06 20.24 -20.81
CA LYS A 33 -3.34 19.23 -20.01
C LYS A 33 -2.81 18.10 -20.88
N PRO A 34 -1.87 18.40 -21.80
CA PRO A 34 -1.35 17.41 -22.72
C PRO A 34 -0.60 16.30 -21.97
N ILE A 35 -0.54 15.12 -22.58
CA ILE A 35 0.23 13.97 -22.08
C ILE A 35 1.71 14.00 -22.53
N LEU A 36 2.03 14.79 -23.56
CA LEU A 36 3.36 14.95 -24.12
C LEU A 36 3.44 16.34 -24.79
N VAL A 37 4.53 17.07 -24.57
CA VAL A 37 4.83 18.32 -25.27
C VAL A 37 5.96 18.08 -26.25
N ILE A 38 5.81 18.51 -27.51
CA ILE A 38 6.87 18.44 -28.52
C ILE A 38 7.37 19.86 -28.77
N SER A 39 8.62 20.15 -28.39
CA SER A 39 9.26 21.44 -28.60
C SER A 39 10.16 21.36 -29.83
N ALA A 40 9.97 22.27 -30.79
CA ALA A 40 10.76 22.35 -32.01
C ALA A 40 11.10 23.80 -32.37
N PHE A 41 11.45 24.59 -31.35
CA PHE A 41 11.84 25.99 -31.52
C PHE A 41 13.27 26.09 -32.07
N ARG A 42 13.62 27.25 -32.62
CA ARG A 42 15.02 27.53 -33.01
C ARG A 42 15.96 27.49 -31.81
N ASN A 43 15.45 27.85 -30.64
CA ASN A 43 16.11 27.74 -29.35
C ASN A 43 15.07 27.23 -28.34
N ASN A 44 15.24 25.98 -27.90
CA ASN A 44 14.45 25.27 -26.91
C ASN A 44 14.84 25.62 -25.47
N GLN A 45 16.01 26.22 -25.22
CA GLN A 45 16.42 26.54 -23.84
C GLN A 45 15.42 27.44 -23.08
N PRO A 46 14.87 28.53 -23.69
CA PRO A 46 13.81 29.32 -23.04
C PRO A 46 12.54 28.51 -22.80
N VAL A 47 12.21 27.56 -23.67
CA VAL A 47 11.03 26.69 -23.52
C VAL A 47 11.18 25.80 -22.29
N LEU A 48 12.35 25.18 -22.14
CA LEU A 48 12.65 24.36 -20.96
C LEU A 48 12.61 25.22 -19.70
N GLN A 49 13.23 26.41 -19.72
CA GLN A 49 13.20 27.34 -18.59
C GLN A 49 11.82 27.87 -18.23
N GLU A 50 10.87 27.98 -19.16
CA GLU A 50 9.52 28.47 -18.86
C GLU A 50 8.61 27.34 -18.34
N LEU A 51 8.79 26.12 -18.85
CA LEU A 51 7.95 24.97 -18.49
C LEU A 51 8.33 24.32 -17.15
N MET A 52 9.53 24.58 -16.62
CA MET A 52 10.11 23.84 -15.50
C MET A 52 10.04 24.48 -14.10
N PRO A 53 10.18 25.82 -13.89
CA PRO A 53 10.34 26.38 -12.55
C PRO A 53 9.04 26.47 -11.73
N ALA A 54 7.93 25.87 -12.20
CA ALA A 54 6.62 26.12 -11.60
C ALA A 54 6.08 25.02 -10.67
N GLN A 55 6.77 23.89 -10.45
CA GLN A 55 6.22 22.71 -9.72
C GLN A 55 4.83 22.22 -10.21
N LYS A 56 4.29 22.80 -11.30
CA LYS A 56 2.91 22.61 -11.77
C LYS A 56 2.77 21.44 -12.73
N TYR A 57 3.88 20.95 -13.27
CA TYR A 57 3.93 19.91 -14.30
C TYR A 57 5.05 18.90 -14.04
N GLU A 58 5.29 18.51 -12.78
CA GLU A 58 6.39 17.64 -12.31
C GLU A 58 6.51 16.26 -13.01
N SER A 59 5.65 15.95 -13.97
CA SER A 59 5.64 14.70 -14.72
C SER A 59 5.36 14.85 -16.21
N LEU A 60 5.25 16.08 -16.74
CA LEU A 60 4.91 16.30 -18.15
C LEU A 60 6.13 16.03 -19.03
N PRO A 61 6.12 14.96 -19.85
CA PRO A 61 7.27 14.64 -20.69
C PRO A 61 7.38 15.66 -21.83
N ILE A 62 8.62 16.06 -22.15
CA ILE A 62 8.91 16.97 -23.24
C ILE A 62 9.83 16.29 -24.24
N LEU A 63 9.42 16.22 -25.51
CA LEU A 63 10.26 15.82 -26.63
C LEU A 63 10.83 17.08 -27.29
N CYS A 64 12.10 17.36 -27.05
CA CYS A 64 12.84 18.49 -27.60
C CYS A 64 13.55 18.11 -28.90
N LEU A 65 13.05 18.61 -30.02
CA LEU A 65 13.70 18.56 -31.32
C LEU A 65 14.69 19.73 -31.40
N SER A 66 15.97 19.42 -31.20
CA SER A 66 17.04 20.41 -31.03
C SER A 66 18.07 20.29 -32.13
N ARG A 67 18.71 21.38 -32.52
CA ARG A 67 19.80 21.31 -33.52
C ARG A 67 21.06 20.75 -32.88
N LYS A 68 21.97 20.24 -33.71
CA LYS A 68 23.22 19.63 -33.22
C LYS A 68 24.06 20.59 -32.37
N GLU A 69 24.05 21.88 -32.70
CA GLU A 69 24.79 22.92 -31.96
C GLU A 69 24.16 23.27 -30.61
N GLU A 70 22.88 22.93 -30.43
CA GLU A 70 22.08 23.27 -29.25
C GLU A 70 22.18 22.19 -28.17
N LEU A 71 22.32 20.91 -28.56
CA LEU A 71 22.37 19.78 -27.63
C LEU A 71 23.38 19.95 -26.47
N PRO A 72 24.60 20.48 -26.67
CA PRO A 72 25.58 20.64 -25.59
C PRO A 72 25.21 21.71 -24.56
N ILE A 73 24.33 22.65 -24.91
CA ILE A 73 23.97 23.82 -24.09
C ILE A 73 22.56 23.74 -23.51
N LEU A 74 21.84 22.65 -23.75
CA LEU A 74 20.52 22.43 -23.16
C LEU A 74 20.64 22.05 -21.69
N HIS A 75 19.93 22.79 -20.85
CA HIS A 75 19.85 22.57 -19.41
C HIS A 75 18.40 22.52 -18.97
N TRP A 76 18.07 21.51 -18.17
CA TRP A 76 16.75 21.30 -17.56
C TRP A 76 16.88 20.83 -16.11
N GLU A 77 15.80 20.98 -15.33
CA GLU A 77 15.77 20.50 -13.95
C GLU A 77 15.77 18.96 -13.86
N ARG A 78 16.38 18.41 -12.81
CA ARG A 78 16.48 16.95 -12.59
C ARG A 78 15.12 16.26 -12.43
N SER A 79 14.09 17.01 -12.03
CA SER A 79 12.70 16.58 -11.89
C SER A 79 11.98 16.44 -13.24
N SER A 80 12.53 16.98 -14.33
CA SER A 80 11.87 17.02 -15.63
C SER A 80 12.27 15.84 -16.52
N ILE A 81 11.28 15.27 -17.23
CA ILE A 81 11.50 14.20 -18.21
C ILE A 81 11.62 14.83 -19.60
N VAL A 82 12.86 15.04 -20.07
CA VAL A 82 13.15 15.62 -21.38
C VAL A 82 13.84 14.59 -22.28
N PHE A 83 13.25 14.34 -23.45
CA PHE A 83 13.86 13.55 -24.51
C PHE A 83 14.38 14.48 -25.60
N THR A 84 15.68 14.44 -25.89
CA THR A 84 16.28 15.26 -26.94
C THR A 84 16.52 14.46 -28.21
N VAL A 85 16.09 14.99 -29.35
CA VAL A 85 16.31 14.39 -30.68
C VAL A 85 16.90 15.45 -31.61
N PRO A 86 17.98 15.17 -32.36
CA PRO A 86 18.47 16.06 -33.39
C PRO A 86 17.39 16.35 -34.43
N PHE A 87 17.14 17.62 -34.71
CA PHE A 87 16.08 18.06 -35.63
C PHE A 87 16.23 17.42 -37.02
N GLU A 88 17.46 17.30 -37.50
CA GLU A 88 17.78 16.71 -38.81
C GLU A 88 17.25 15.28 -38.91
N ILE A 89 17.41 14.50 -37.83
CA ILE A 89 16.95 13.11 -37.76
C ILE A 89 15.42 13.04 -37.64
N ALA A 90 14.83 13.98 -36.91
CA ALA A 90 13.38 14.03 -36.70
C ALA A 90 12.59 14.27 -38.00
N THR A 91 13.23 14.82 -39.05
CA THR A 91 12.58 15.06 -40.34
C THR A 91 12.53 13.84 -41.25
N HIS A 92 13.31 12.79 -40.96
CA HIS A 92 13.27 11.53 -41.70
C HIS A 92 11.89 10.86 -41.59
N ALA A 93 11.42 10.31 -42.71
CA ALA A 93 10.11 9.67 -42.79
C ALA A 93 9.95 8.58 -41.71
N GLY A 94 8.84 8.64 -40.97
CA GLY A 94 8.50 7.64 -39.95
C GLY A 94 9.32 7.68 -38.66
N PHE A 95 10.38 8.50 -38.54
CA PHE A 95 11.19 8.54 -37.31
C PHE A 95 10.42 9.20 -36.17
N LEU A 96 9.91 10.41 -36.41
CA LEU A 96 9.22 11.19 -35.39
C LEU A 96 7.94 10.50 -34.91
N SER A 97 7.11 9.97 -35.83
CA SER A 97 5.90 9.23 -35.48
C SER A 97 6.20 8.00 -34.62
N LYS A 98 7.18 7.17 -35.00
CA LYS A 98 7.60 6.00 -34.20
C LYS A 98 8.10 6.40 -32.81
N ARG A 99 8.92 7.45 -32.72
CA ARG A 99 9.43 7.95 -31.42
C ARG A 99 8.31 8.44 -30.52
N VAL A 100 7.42 9.27 -31.05
CA VAL A 100 6.25 9.77 -30.31
C VAL A 100 5.38 8.61 -29.87
N HIS A 101 5.10 7.66 -30.75
CA HIS A 101 4.32 6.46 -30.42
C HIS A 101 4.96 5.64 -29.28
N SER A 102 6.27 5.39 -29.32
CA SER A 102 6.98 4.69 -28.24
C SER A 102 6.92 5.44 -26.90
N LEU A 103 7.07 6.76 -26.93
CA LEU A 103 6.95 7.59 -25.71
C LEU A 103 5.54 7.52 -25.13
N LEU A 104 4.52 7.61 -25.98
CA LEU A 104 3.12 7.50 -25.56
C LEU A 104 2.79 6.12 -24.99
N MET A 105 3.32 5.03 -25.57
CA MET A 105 3.19 3.68 -25.00
C MET A 105 3.86 3.58 -23.63
N LEU A 106 5.04 4.16 -23.45
CA LEU A 106 5.73 4.18 -22.17
C LEU A 106 4.89 4.89 -21.11
N ILE A 107 4.38 6.09 -21.41
CA ILE A 107 3.52 6.88 -20.51
C ILE A 107 2.28 6.09 -20.09
N LYS A 108 1.58 5.47 -21.05
CA LYS A 108 0.41 4.62 -20.75
C LYS A 108 0.77 3.44 -19.83
N SER A 109 1.89 2.77 -20.08
CA SER A 109 2.31 1.63 -19.27
C SER A 109 2.62 2.01 -17.81
N HIS A 110 3.12 3.22 -17.56
CA HIS A 110 3.38 3.72 -16.22
C HIS A 110 2.10 4.05 -15.47
N ALA A 111 1.13 4.69 -16.13
CA ALA A 111 -0.17 5.02 -15.55
C ALA A 111 -0.94 3.75 -15.12
N SER A 112 -1.03 2.74 -15.99
CA SER A 112 -1.71 1.47 -15.66
C SER A 112 -1.05 0.71 -14.51
N ARG A 113 0.29 0.82 -14.37
CA ARG A 113 1.03 0.21 -13.24
C ARG A 113 0.83 0.95 -11.91
N GLN A 114 0.51 2.24 -11.94
CA GLN A 114 0.21 3.01 -10.73
C GLN A 114 -1.22 2.73 -10.26
N GLU A 115 -2.21 2.77 -11.15
CA GLU A 115 -3.62 2.48 -10.80
C GLU A 115 -3.81 1.09 -10.19
N THR A 116 -3.12 0.08 -10.73
CA THR A 116 -3.16 -1.29 -10.20
C THR A 116 -2.53 -1.40 -8.81
N LYS A 117 -1.44 -0.67 -8.54
CA LYS A 117 -0.82 -0.62 -7.20
C LYS A 117 -1.70 0.08 -6.18
N ASP A 118 -2.28 1.22 -6.55
CA ASP A 118 -3.12 2.01 -5.64
C ASP A 118 -4.41 1.25 -5.27
N ASN A 119 -5.04 0.58 -6.25
CA ASN A 119 -6.21 -0.25 -6.00
C ASN A 119 -5.89 -1.47 -5.12
N ALA A 120 -4.78 -2.15 -5.37
CA ALA A 120 -4.35 -3.29 -4.55
C ALA A 120 -4.05 -2.87 -3.10
N GLN A 121 -3.39 -1.73 -2.92
CA GLN A 121 -3.10 -1.15 -1.60
C GLN A 121 -4.40 -0.78 -0.85
N ASP A 122 -5.37 -0.17 -1.54
CA ASP A 122 -6.65 0.24 -0.93
C ASP A 122 -7.48 -0.99 -0.52
N VAL A 123 -7.55 -2.02 -1.36
CA VAL A 123 -8.23 -3.30 -1.03
C VAL A 123 -7.58 -3.97 0.18
N ALA A 124 -6.25 -4.09 0.20
CA ALA A 124 -5.52 -4.67 1.34
C ALA A 124 -5.73 -3.84 2.62
N SER A 125 -5.76 -2.51 2.53
CA SER A 125 -6.00 -1.62 3.66
C SER A 125 -7.44 -1.74 4.20
N LYS A 126 -8.44 -1.87 3.31
CA LYS A 126 -9.84 -2.09 3.66
C LYS A 126 -10.05 -3.45 4.32
N ALA A 127 -9.45 -4.51 3.79
CA ALA A 127 -9.48 -5.84 4.38
C ALA A 127 -8.88 -5.83 5.80
N THR A 128 -7.74 -5.16 5.98
CA THR A 128 -7.08 -5.01 7.29
C THR A 128 -7.96 -4.26 8.29
N ARG A 129 -8.59 -3.15 7.87
CA ARG A 129 -9.50 -2.37 8.74
C ARG A 129 -10.74 -3.17 9.16
N ASN A 130 -11.34 -3.92 8.23
CA ASN A 130 -12.50 -4.75 8.53
C ASN A 130 -12.15 -5.86 9.54
N LEU A 131 -10.95 -6.41 9.43
CA LEU A 131 -10.43 -7.41 10.36
C LEU A 131 -10.20 -6.85 11.75
N SER A 132 -9.58 -5.66 11.87
CA SER A 132 -9.43 -4.97 13.15
C SER A 132 -10.78 -4.71 13.81
N ARG A 133 -11.78 -4.26 13.03
CA ARG A 133 -13.14 -4.02 13.53
C ARG A 133 -13.79 -5.30 14.07
N TYR A 134 -13.69 -6.41 13.33
CA TYR A 134 -14.23 -7.69 13.76
C TYR A 134 -13.59 -8.19 15.06
N VAL A 135 -12.26 -8.07 15.16
CA VAL A 135 -11.53 -8.43 16.39
C VAL A 135 -11.97 -7.57 17.58
N MET A 136 -12.12 -6.25 17.38
CA MET A 136 -12.62 -5.35 18.43
C MET A 136 -14.04 -5.70 18.88
N GLU A 137 -14.93 -6.07 17.96
CA GLU A 137 -16.32 -6.46 18.29
C GLU A 137 -16.35 -7.76 19.11
N LEU A 138 -15.55 -8.75 18.72
CA LEU A 138 -15.40 -9.99 19.48
C LEU A 138 -14.86 -9.73 20.88
N ASP A 139 -13.91 -8.82 21.01
CA ASP A 139 -13.30 -8.47 22.30
C ASP A 139 -14.25 -7.68 23.21
N GLN A 140 -15.02 -6.74 22.65
CA GLN A 140 -16.06 -6.02 23.38
C GLN A 140 -17.11 -7.01 23.94
N LYS A 141 -17.53 -8.00 23.15
CA LYS A 141 -18.44 -9.06 23.60
C LYS A 141 -17.80 -9.94 24.68
N ALA A 142 -16.50 -10.26 24.55
CA ALA A 142 -15.76 -11.01 25.56
C ALA A 142 -15.65 -10.26 26.89
N SER A 143 -15.33 -8.97 26.83
CA SER A 143 -15.23 -8.08 27.99
C SER A 143 -16.57 -7.93 28.70
N ALA A 144 -17.66 -7.74 27.96
CA ALA A 144 -19.01 -7.68 28.51
C ALA A 144 -19.39 -8.98 29.25
N LEU A 145 -19.14 -10.14 28.64
CA LEU A 145 -19.37 -11.45 29.27
C LEU A 145 -18.50 -11.64 30.53
N LYS A 146 -17.25 -11.17 30.51
CA LYS A 146 -16.35 -11.22 31.68
C LYS A 146 -16.86 -10.32 32.80
N ALA A 147 -17.35 -9.13 32.50
CA ALA A 147 -17.96 -8.22 33.47
C ALA A 147 -19.22 -8.81 34.09
N VAL A 148 -20.11 -9.41 33.28
CA VAL A 148 -21.30 -10.13 33.74
C VAL A 148 -20.90 -11.29 34.65
N LYS A 149 -19.93 -12.11 34.25
CA LYS A 149 -19.40 -13.20 35.08
C LYS A 149 -18.92 -12.71 36.44
N ASN A 150 -18.14 -11.63 36.47
CA ASN A 150 -17.60 -11.09 37.72
C ASN A 150 -18.70 -10.57 38.65
N ARG A 151 -19.76 -9.94 38.10
CA ARG A 151 -20.94 -9.53 38.88
C ARG A 151 -21.69 -10.73 39.46
N ILE A 152 -21.87 -11.80 38.68
CA ILE A 152 -22.53 -13.03 39.16
C ILE A 152 -21.72 -13.69 40.28
N VAL A 153 -20.39 -13.73 40.16
CA VAL A 153 -19.51 -14.25 41.23
C VAL A 153 -19.67 -13.45 42.52
N ALA A 154 -19.63 -12.12 42.44
CA ALA A 154 -19.80 -11.25 43.61
C ALA A 154 -21.19 -11.40 44.28
N LEU A 155 -22.24 -11.65 43.48
CA LEU A 155 -23.59 -11.94 44.00
C LEU A 155 -23.66 -13.33 44.63
N SER A 156 -22.94 -14.32 44.08
CA SER A 156 -22.92 -15.69 44.59
C SER A 156 -22.26 -15.83 45.97
N GLU A 157 -21.44 -14.86 46.38
CA GLU A 157 -20.85 -14.80 47.72
C GLU A 157 -21.85 -14.35 48.80
N LYS A 158 -22.93 -13.66 48.38
CA LYS A 158 -23.96 -13.10 49.26
C LYS A 158 -25.29 -13.87 49.21
N ALA A 159 -25.35 -14.96 48.45
CA ALA A 159 -26.56 -15.70 48.14
C ALA A 159 -26.68 -16.99 48.96
N ASP A 160 -27.92 -17.38 49.25
CA ASP A 160 -28.26 -18.63 49.94
C ASP A 160 -27.85 -19.86 49.11
N LEU A 161 -27.64 -21.01 49.77
CA LEU A 161 -27.13 -22.25 49.17
C LEU A 161 -27.82 -22.68 47.84
N PRO A 162 -29.16 -22.67 47.71
CA PRO A 162 -29.81 -23.05 46.44
C PRO A 162 -29.55 -22.03 45.31
N LEU A 163 -29.62 -20.73 45.60
CA LEU A 163 -29.36 -19.68 44.61
C LEU A 163 -27.87 -19.66 44.19
N ARG A 164 -26.96 -19.97 45.11
CA ARG A 164 -25.52 -20.06 44.83
C ARG A 164 -25.18 -21.18 43.83
N SER A 165 -25.93 -22.28 43.86
CA SER A 165 -25.81 -23.38 42.89
C SER A 165 -26.16 -22.92 41.47
N GLU A 166 -27.30 -22.24 41.30
CA GLU A 166 -27.74 -21.70 40.01
C GLU A 166 -26.77 -20.63 39.47
N LEU A 167 -26.30 -19.73 40.32
CA LEU A 167 -25.31 -18.71 39.94
C LEU A 167 -23.97 -19.35 39.49
N LYS A 168 -23.54 -20.45 40.14
CA LYS A 168 -22.36 -21.20 39.69
C LYS A 168 -22.57 -21.89 38.33
N SER A 169 -23.77 -22.41 38.08
CA SER A 169 -24.14 -22.98 36.77
C SER A 169 -24.04 -21.91 35.67
N LEU A 170 -24.61 -20.72 35.90
CA LEU A 170 -24.51 -19.57 34.98
C LEU A 170 -23.07 -19.14 34.72
N VAL A 171 -22.23 -19.11 35.76
CA VAL A 171 -20.78 -18.83 35.61
C VAL A 171 -20.10 -19.87 34.73
N ASN A 172 -20.45 -21.15 34.87
CA ASN A 172 -19.89 -22.23 34.05
C ASN A 172 -20.35 -22.13 32.58
N THR A 173 -21.62 -21.81 32.32
CA THR A 173 -22.12 -21.56 30.97
C THR A 173 -21.35 -20.41 30.30
N ILE A 174 -21.18 -19.28 30.99
CA ILE A 174 -20.40 -18.15 30.49
C ILE A 174 -18.93 -18.54 30.26
N ARG A 175 -18.36 -19.39 31.14
CA ARG A 175 -16.98 -19.89 30.99
C ARG A 175 -16.81 -20.78 29.75
N MET A 176 -17.82 -21.58 29.41
CA MET A 176 -17.83 -22.38 28.18
C MET A 176 -17.96 -21.49 26.94
N SER A 177 -18.82 -20.47 26.96
CA SER A 177 -18.98 -19.50 25.87
C SER A 177 -17.76 -18.58 25.68
N LEU A 178 -16.97 -18.37 26.73
CA LEU A 178 -15.70 -17.65 26.70
C LEU A 178 -14.50 -18.54 26.34
N SER A 179 -14.70 -19.84 26.07
CA SER A 179 -13.57 -20.74 25.83
C SER A 179 -12.76 -20.31 24.59
N ASP A 180 -11.45 -20.16 24.81
CA ASP A 180 -10.47 -19.63 23.85
C ASP A 180 -10.28 -20.48 22.58
N ARG A 181 -10.78 -21.72 22.57
CA ARG A 181 -10.56 -22.70 21.49
C ARG A 181 -11.38 -22.36 20.26
N ASN A 182 -12.70 -22.26 20.38
CA ASN A 182 -13.58 -21.96 19.24
C ASN A 182 -13.25 -20.60 18.61
N ARG A 183 -12.96 -19.58 19.43
CA ARG A 183 -12.60 -18.24 18.94
C ARG A 183 -11.28 -18.19 18.20
N TRP A 184 -10.30 -18.99 18.65
CA TRP A 184 -9.02 -19.08 17.96
C TRP A 184 -9.17 -19.81 16.63
N GLU A 185 -9.96 -20.88 16.58
CA GLU A 185 -10.19 -21.64 15.36
C GLU A 185 -10.90 -20.79 14.30
N ASP A 186 -11.93 -20.03 14.69
CA ASP A 186 -12.58 -19.06 13.82
C ASP A 186 -11.59 -17.99 13.34
N PHE A 187 -10.88 -17.33 14.26
CA PHE A 187 -9.86 -16.33 13.92
C PHE A 187 -8.80 -16.90 12.98
N LYS A 188 -8.33 -18.12 13.25
CA LYS A 188 -7.31 -18.80 12.46
C LYS A 188 -7.79 -19.01 11.04
N LEU A 189 -9.01 -19.51 10.86
CA LEU A 189 -9.62 -19.72 9.54
C LEU A 189 -9.68 -18.40 8.76
N TYR A 190 -10.16 -17.32 9.38
CA TYR A 190 -10.21 -16.00 8.75
C TYR A 190 -8.83 -15.43 8.45
N PHE A 191 -7.86 -15.61 9.36
CA PHE A 191 -6.49 -15.13 9.17
C PHE A 191 -5.77 -15.88 8.06
N GLU A 192 -5.95 -17.19 7.95
CA GLU A 192 -5.39 -18.02 6.87
C GLU A 192 -5.99 -17.66 5.51
N ASN A 193 -7.26 -17.26 5.44
CA ASN A 193 -7.88 -16.76 4.21
C ASN A 193 -7.23 -15.46 3.72
N VAL A 194 -6.88 -14.54 4.63
CA VAL A 194 -6.25 -13.25 4.27
C VAL A 194 -4.73 -13.37 4.08
N ASN A 195 -4.09 -14.26 4.83
CA ASN A 195 -2.63 -14.44 4.85
C ASN A 195 -2.29 -15.91 4.59
N PRO A 196 -2.52 -16.42 3.36
CA PRO A 196 -2.29 -17.82 3.04
C PRO A 196 -0.83 -18.20 3.30
N ASN A 197 -0.63 -19.42 3.79
CA ASN A 197 0.68 -20.02 4.11
C ASN A 197 1.51 -19.31 5.20
N PHE A 198 1.06 -18.20 5.78
CA PHE A 198 1.82 -17.51 6.84
C PHE A 198 2.00 -18.42 8.06
N LEU A 199 0.94 -19.06 8.55
CA LEU A 199 1.01 -19.91 9.74
C LEU A 199 1.87 -21.15 9.51
N ASN A 200 1.82 -21.72 8.30
CA ASN A 200 2.69 -22.82 7.90
C ASN A 200 4.16 -22.39 7.93
N LYS A 201 4.52 -21.30 7.22
CA LYS A 201 5.88 -20.74 7.21
C LYS A 201 6.39 -20.38 8.61
N LEU A 202 5.53 -19.80 9.45
CA LEU A 202 5.90 -19.43 10.81
C LEU A 202 6.22 -20.67 11.65
N ARG A 203 5.42 -21.73 11.53
CA ARG A 203 5.64 -23.00 12.23
C ARG A 203 6.87 -23.74 11.70
N ASP A 204 7.08 -23.75 10.39
CA ASP A 204 8.21 -24.44 9.77
C ASP A 204 9.54 -23.77 10.14
N ASN A 205 9.56 -22.42 10.18
CA ASN A 205 10.74 -21.67 10.61
C ASN A 205 10.96 -21.68 12.13
N HIS A 206 9.89 -21.79 12.92
CA HIS A 206 9.94 -21.70 14.38
C HIS A 206 9.00 -22.72 15.03
N PRO A 207 9.38 -24.02 15.05
CA PRO A 207 8.53 -25.08 15.58
C PRO A 207 8.29 -24.97 17.10
N ASP A 208 9.17 -24.27 17.83
CA ASP A 208 9.11 -24.13 19.29
C ASP A 208 8.12 -23.05 19.77
N LEU A 209 7.42 -22.38 18.85
CA LEU A 209 6.43 -21.37 19.22
C LEU A 209 5.20 -22.02 19.83
N THR A 210 4.81 -21.52 21.00
CA THR A 210 3.55 -21.93 21.64
C THR A 210 2.36 -21.29 20.91
N LEU A 211 1.16 -21.83 21.13
CA LEU A 211 -0.08 -21.25 20.59
C LEU A 211 -0.24 -19.75 20.92
N LYS A 212 0.21 -19.33 22.11
CA LYS A 212 0.18 -17.92 22.54
C LYS A 212 1.15 -17.07 21.73
N ASP A 213 2.33 -17.59 21.43
CA ASP A 213 3.33 -16.92 20.60
C ASP A 213 2.81 -16.75 19.16
N VAL A 214 2.18 -17.80 18.60
CA VAL A 214 1.57 -17.77 17.27
C VAL A 214 0.44 -16.75 17.19
N LYS A 215 -0.47 -16.74 18.17
CA LYS A 215 -1.52 -15.72 18.32
C LYS A 215 -0.94 -14.31 18.31
N TYR A 216 0.12 -14.09 19.08
CA TYR A 216 0.80 -12.79 19.17
C TYR A 216 1.37 -12.36 17.82
N CYS A 217 2.02 -13.27 17.08
CA CYS A 217 2.52 -12.99 15.73
C CYS A 217 1.38 -12.55 14.79
N CYS A 218 0.23 -13.22 14.82
CA CYS A 218 -0.93 -12.82 14.02
C CYS A 218 -1.39 -11.39 14.35
N TYR A 219 -1.51 -11.02 15.62
CA TYR A 219 -1.92 -9.67 16.01
C TYR A 219 -0.95 -8.58 15.53
N VAL A 220 0.36 -8.85 15.62
CA VAL A 220 1.39 -7.91 15.13
C VAL A 220 1.31 -7.76 13.61
N THR A 221 1.05 -8.85 12.88
CA THR A 221 0.86 -8.87 11.43
C THR A 221 -0.40 -8.09 11.02
N MET A 222 -1.48 -8.18 11.80
CA MET A 222 -2.72 -7.40 11.61
C MET A 222 -2.62 -5.93 12.00
N ASN A 223 -1.39 -5.43 12.16
CA ASN A 223 -1.10 -4.04 12.47
C ASN A 223 -1.63 -3.55 13.83
N MET A 224 -1.96 -4.45 14.77
CA MET A 224 -2.47 -4.08 16.09
C MET A 224 -1.40 -3.39 16.95
N SER A 225 -1.81 -2.39 17.72
CA SER A 225 -0.94 -1.72 18.69
C SER A 225 -0.74 -2.61 19.94
N ASN A 226 0.27 -2.29 20.76
CA ASN A 226 0.45 -3.00 22.02
C ASN A 226 -0.75 -2.79 22.97
N ASP A 227 -1.44 -1.65 22.87
CA ASP A 227 -2.60 -1.35 23.69
C ASP A 227 -3.82 -2.17 23.23
N ASP A 228 -4.00 -2.34 21.92
CA ASP A 228 -5.02 -3.25 21.37
C ASP A 228 -4.76 -4.69 21.82
N ILE A 229 -3.50 -5.15 21.74
CA ILE A 229 -3.11 -6.50 22.19
C ILE A 229 -3.32 -6.67 23.70
N THR A 230 -3.10 -5.62 24.50
CA THR A 230 -3.37 -5.61 25.94
C THR A 230 -4.85 -5.85 26.20
N HIS A 231 -5.73 -5.17 25.46
CA HIS A 231 -7.18 -5.32 25.55
C HIS A 231 -7.61 -6.74 25.14
N ILE A 232 -7.18 -7.19 23.96
CA ILE A 232 -7.52 -8.50 23.36
C ILE A 232 -7.10 -9.67 24.25
N LEU A 233 -5.91 -9.60 24.85
CA LEU A 233 -5.42 -10.66 25.73
C LEU A 233 -5.91 -10.51 27.17
N GLY A 234 -6.49 -9.35 27.54
CA GLY A 234 -6.95 -9.04 28.89
C GLY A 234 -5.83 -9.14 29.94
N ILE A 235 -4.60 -8.79 29.56
CA ILE A 235 -3.40 -8.78 30.42
C ILE A 235 -2.89 -7.35 30.60
N ASN A 236 -1.93 -7.12 31.49
CA ASN A 236 -1.38 -5.78 31.67
C ASN A 236 -0.38 -5.40 30.55
N PRO A 237 -0.15 -4.10 30.28
CA PRO A 237 0.77 -3.65 29.22
C PRO A 237 2.20 -4.18 29.40
N GLU A 238 2.63 -4.36 30.65
CA GLU A 238 3.98 -4.87 30.96
C GLU A 238 4.15 -6.35 30.57
N SER A 239 3.08 -7.13 30.68
CA SER A 239 3.03 -8.52 30.22
C SER A 239 3.12 -8.58 28.69
N VAL A 240 2.49 -7.64 27.97
CA VAL A 240 2.62 -7.54 26.50
C VAL A 240 4.06 -7.21 26.11
N ARG A 241 4.71 -6.24 26.77
CA ARG A 241 6.13 -5.93 26.54
C ARG A 241 7.05 -7.12 26.80
N THR A 242 6.84 -7.80 27.92
CA THR A 242 7.60 -8.98 28.30
C THR A 242 7.40 -10.12 27.30
N HIS A 243 6.15 -10.34 26.86
CA HIS A 243 5.83 -11.34 25.84
C HIS A 243 6.55 -11.01 24.53
N LYS A 244 6.48 -9.76 24.06
CA LYS A 244 7.19 -9.29 22.86
C LYS A 244 8.69 -9.51 22.95
N TYR A 245 9.30 -9.21 24.10
CA TYR A 245 10.73 -9.42 24.33
C TYR A 245 11.11 -10.90 24.23
N ARG A 246 10.36 -11.78 24.93
CA ARG A 246 10.58 -13.23 24.88
C ARG A 246 10.38 -13.79 23.48
N LEU A 247 9.35 -13.32 22.77
CA LEU A 247 9.05 -13.72 21.41
C LEU A 247 10.18 -13.33 20.45
N LYS A 248 10.72 -12.11 20.54
CA LYS A 248 11.89 -11.70 19.75
C LYS A 248 13.09 -12.63 19.99
N LYS A 249 13.33 -13.03 21.24
CA LYS A 249 14.40 -13.98 21.58
C LYS A 249 14.17 -15.36 20.96
N LYS A 250 12.93 -15.88 21.03
CA LYS A 250 12.55 -17.15 20.39
C LYS A 250 12.71 -17.13 18.87
N LEU A 251 12.39 -16.00 18.24
CA LEU A 251 12.53 -15.79 16.79
C LEU A 251 13.96 -15.47 16.35
N GLY A 252 14.95 -15.47 17.26
CA GLY A 252 16.34 -15.15 16.95
C GLY A 252 16.60 -13.68 16.58
N LEU A 253 15.69 -12.77 16.93
CA LEU A 253 15.79 -11.36 16.54
C LEU A 253 16.68 -10.56 17.49
N SER A 254 17.56 -9.73 16.92
CA SER A 254 18.39 -8.80 17.71
C SER A 254 17.56 -7.66 18.30
N LYS A 255 18.10 -6.96 19.32
CA LYS A 255 17.37 -5.86 20.01
C LYS A 255 16.86 -4.79 19.04
N ASN A 256 17.63 -4.47 18.01
CA ASN A 256 17.32 -3.43 17.03
C ASN A 256 16.44 -3.91 15.86
N GLN A 257 16.28 -5.22 15.68
CA GLN A 257 15.41 -5.76 14.62
C GLN A 257 13.94 -5.58 14.98
N SER A 258 13.14 -5.10 14.03
CA SER A 258 11.70 -4.96 14.21
C SER A 258 11.01 -6.31 14.05
N LEU A 259 10.28 -6.73 15.09
CA LEU A 259 9.43 -7.93 15.05
C LEU A 259 8.45 -7.88 13.88
N ARG A 260 7.82 -6.71 13.64
CA ARG A 260 6.88 -6.53 12.55
C ARG A 260 7.57 -6.71 11.20
N HIS A 261 8.74 -6.12 11.01
CA HIS A 261 9.46 -6.24 9.74
C HIS A 261 9.87 -7.70 9.46
N TYR A 262 10.26 -8.44 10.50
CA TYR A 262 10.54 -9.87 10.36
C TYR A 262 9.30 -10.65 9.91
N LEU A 263 8.16 -10.47 10.60
CA LEU A 263 6.92 -11.16 10.27
C LEU A 263 6.38 -10.78 8.88
N ALA A 264 6.59 -9.53 8.44
CA ALA A 264 6.20 -9.09 7.11
C ALA A 264 6.90 -9.87 5.99
N LYS A 265 8.14 -10.33 6.20
CA LYS A 265 8.86 -11.17 5.21
C LYS A 265 8.27 -12.57 5.07
N LEU A 266 7.45 -13.01 6.03
CA LEU A 266 6.79 -14.32 6.01
C LEU A 266 5.42 -14.25 5.31
N LEU A 267 4.89 -13.05 5.08
CA LEU A 267 3.64 -12.87 4.34
C LEU A 267 3.83 -13.22 2.86
N PRO A 268 2.76 -13.66 2.16
CA PRO A 268 2.81 -13.80 0.72
C PRO A 268 3.15 -12.44 0.08
N ASP A 269 4.03 -12.44 -0.93
CA ASP A 269 4.19 -11.29 -1.79
C ASP A 269 2.83 -10.99 -2.43
N SER A 270 2.46 -9.72 -2.56
CA SER A 270 1.21 -9.27 -3.22
C SER A 270 1.08 -9.72 -4.69
N SER A 271 2.06 -10.48 -5.21
CA SER A 271 2.11 -11.12 -6.52
C SER A 271 1.59 -12.58 -6.56
N SER A 272 1.25 -13.21 -5.43
CA SER A 272 0.78 -14.62 -5.40
C SER A 272 -0.72 -14.82 -5.13
N LEU A 273 -1.50 -13.74 -5.06
CA LEU A 273 -2.98 -13.78 -4.97
C LEU A 273 -3.67 -13.84 -6.34
N THR A 274 -2.92 -14.01 -7.42
CA THR A 274 -3.44 -14.26 -8.77
C THR A 274 -3.06 -15.67 -9.23
N ALA A 275 -3.82 -16.66 -8.78
CA ALA A 275 -3.92 -17.97 -9.42
C ALA A 275 -5.33 -18.51 -9.23
#